data_AF-A0A3D5P2V9-F1
#
_entry.id   AF-A0A3D5P2V9-F1
#
_cell.length_a   1.000
_cell.length_b   1.000
_cell.length_c   1.000
_cell.angle_alpha   90.00
_cell.angle_beta   90.00
_cell.angle_gamma   90.00
#
_symmetry.space_group_name_H-M   'P 1'
#
loop_
_entity.id
_entity.type
_entity.pdbx_description
1 polymer ?
#
loop_
_entity_poly.entity_id
_entity_poly.type
_entity_poly.pdbx_seq_one_letter_code
_entity_poly.pdbx_strand_id
1 'polypeptide(L)'
;ASLEERLAALVVMRNTFHGLLRSVTLLDDDRALRRLEETISRTVRTNYYRAGGRTPTIRSGGVPYTSYKVLVGDIQHSRPTDLLFEVWVHSARMEGVHLRGSFVARGGIRWSDRPDDFRTEILGLANTQMIKNAVIVPGGSKGGFVARSTPGDTEERWEEGR
;
A
#
# COMPACT_ATOMS: atom_id res chain seq x y z
N ALA A 1 9.73 11.84 23.37
CA ALA A 1 8.66 11.17 22.60
C ALA A 1 8.60 9.68 22.93
N SER A 2 8.06 9.35 24.10
CA SER A 2 7.52 8.02 24.43
C SER A 2 6.42 7.64 23.44
N LEU A 3 5.90 6.41 23.50
CA LEU A 3 4.75 6.01 22.68
C LEU A 3 3.51 6.85 23.06
N GLU A 4 3.30 7.04 24.35
CA GLU A 4 2.18 7.82 24.89
C GLU A 4 2.22 9.28 24.44
N GLU A 5 3.39 9.93 24.51
CA GLU A 5 3.57 11.30 24.02
C GLU A 5 3.26 11.42 22.51
N ARG A 6 3.62 10.40 21.72
CA ARG A 6 3.32 10.37 20.28
C ARG A 6 1.82 10.19 20.03
N LEU A 7 1.16 9.31 20.78
CA LEU A 7 -0.28 9.10 20.66
C LEU A 7 -1.07 10.35 21.05
N ALA A 8 -0.65 11.04 22.12
CA ALA A 8 -1.24 12.32 22.51
C ALA A 8 -1.05 13.39 21.43
N ALA A 9 0.16 13.53 20.88
CA ALA A 9 0.43 14.45 19.78
C ALA A 9 -0.40 14.14 18.52
N LEU A 10 -0.60 12.85 18.20
CA LEU A 10 -1.45 12.41 17.08
C LEU A 10 -2.91 12.83 17.26
N VAL A 11 -3.45 12.77 18.48
CA VAL A 11 -4.82 13.25 18.76
C VAL A 11 -4.93 14.76 18.50
N VAL A 12 -3.96 15.55 18.98
CA VAL A 12 -3.93 17.00 18.77
C VAL A 12 -3.83 17.36 17.29
N MET A 13 -2.90 16.73 16.56
CA MET A 13 -2.71 16.97 15.12
C MET A 13 -3.97 16.64 14.32
N ARG A 14 -4.62 15.52 14.61
CA ARG A 14 -5.83 15.09 13.92
C ARG A 14 -7.03 16.00 14.21
N ASN A 15 -7.21 16.44 15.45
CA ASN A 15 -8.25 17.42 15.78
C ASN A 15 -8.01 18.75 15.08
N THR A 16 -6.75 19.19 15.02
CA THR A 16 -6.35 20.41 14.29
C THR A 16 -6.67 20.28 12.81
N PHE A 17 -6.27 19.16 12.19
CA PHE A 17 -6.59 18.87 10.79
C PHE A 17 -8.10 18.90 10.52
N HIS A 18 -8.91 18.21 11.33
CA HIS A 18 -10.38 18.23 11.19
C HIS A 18 -11.00 19.62 11.42
N GLY A 19 -10.42 20.44 12.29
CA GLY A 19 -10.82 21.83 12.47
C GLY A 19 -10.57 22.66 11.21
N LEU A 20 -9.39 22.52 10.61
CA LEU A 20 -9.00 23.22 9.38
C LEU A 20 -9.86 22.81 8.17
N LEU A 21 -10.31 21.55 8.10
CA LEU A 21 -11.20 21.08 7.03
C LEU A 21 -12.51 21.88 6.93
N ARG A 22 -12.97 22.52 8.01
CA ARG A 22 -14.18 23.37 7.97
C ARG A 22 -14.04 24.59 7.07
N SER A 23 -12.80 25.00 6.76
CA SER A 23 -12.54 26.12 5.85
C SER A 23 -12.50 25.70 4.38
N VAL A 24 -12.53 24.39 4.09
CA VAL A 24 -12.52 23.87 2.72
C VAL A 24 -13.91 24.04 2.11
N THR A 25 -14.00 24.85 1.06
CA THR A 25 -15.27 25.26 0.47
C THR A 25 -15.83 24.23 -0.50
N LEU A 26 -14.96 23.47 -1.18
CA LEU A 26 -15.36 22.44 -2.14
C LEU A 26 -15.50 21.08 -1.45
N LEU A 27 -16.66 20.46 -1.61
CA LEU A 27 -16.97 19.18 -0.99
C LEU A 27 -16.03 18.05 -1.46
N ASP A 28 -15.62 18.07 -2.71
CA ASP A 28 -14.73 17.04 -3.26
C ASP A 28 -13.31 17.15 -2.69
N ASP A 29 -12.83 18.37 -2.43
CA ASP A 29 -11.55 18.61 -1.77
C ASP A 29 -11.59 18.14 -0.30
N ASP A 30 -12.66 18.46 0.43
CA ASP A 30 -12.84 17.98 1.81
C ASP A 30 -12.84 16.44 1.85
N ARG A 31 -13.58 15.79 0.94
CA ARG A 31 -13.60 14.32 0.81
C ARG A 31 -12.22 13.74 0.47
N ALA A 32 -11.49 14.36 -0.46
CA ALA A 32 -10.16 13.91 -0.85
C ALA A 32 -9.18 13.98 0.32
N LEU A 33 -9.19 15.09 1.07
CA LEU A 33 -8.33 15.29 2.24
C LEU A 33 -8.66 14.31 3.37
N ARG A 34 -9.95 14.05 3.64
CA ARG A 34 -10.36 13.04 4.63
C ARG A 34 -9.89 11.63 4.25
N ARG A 35 -10.03 11.25 2.98
CA ARG A 35 -9.54 9.95 2.48
C ARG A 35 -8.03 9.83 2.58
N LEU A 36 -7.29 10.91 2.33
CA LEU A 36 -5.84 10.95 2.49
C LEU A 36 -5.46 10.74 3.95
N GLU A 37 -6.09 11.46 4.89
CA GLU A 37 -5.87 11.28 6.32
C GLU A 37 -6.17 9.85 6.77
N GLU A 38 -7.32 9.30 6.35
CA GLU A 38 -7.71 7.92 6.68
C GLU A 38 -6.66 6.92 6.16
N THR A 39 -6.16 7.10 4.94
CA THR A 39 -5.12 6.25 4.34
C THR A 39 -3.80 6.32 5.13
N ILE A 40 -3.38 7.52 5.52
CA ILE A 40 -2.18 7.71 6.35
C ILE A 40 -2.36 7.03 7.71
N SER A 41 -3.49 7.27 8.37
CA SER A 41 -3.84 6.70 9.68
C SER A 41 -3.95 5.17 9.67
N ARG A 42 -4.33 4.57 8.53
CA ARG A 42 -4.43 3.11 8.35
C ARG A 42 -3.11 2.47 7.88
N THR A 43 -2.05 3.24 7.68
CA THR A 43 -0.73 2.70 7.32
C THR A 43 -0.04 2.10 8.54
N VAL A 44 0.00 0.77 8.62
CA VAL A 44 0.49 0.03 9.80
C VAL A 44 1.97 -0.36 9.73
N ARG A 45 2.59 -0.30 8.55
CA ARG A 45 4.02 -0.60 8.39
C ARG A 45 4.61 0.12 7.19
N THR A 46 5.87 0.52 7.30
CA THR A 46 6.68 0.98 6.17
C THR A 46 8.12 0.49 6.33
N ASN A 47 8.82 0.28 5.22
CA ASN A 47 10.26 0.03 5.23
C ASN A 47 11.09 1.32 5.34
N TYR A 48 10.47 2.50 5.27
CA TYR A 48 11.19 3.78 5.21
C TYR A 48 12.16 3.98 6.38
N TYR A 49 11.78 3.51 7.58
CA TYR A 49 12.57 3.62 8.81
C TYR A 49 13.50 2.43 9.07
N ARG A 50 13.57 1.48 8.14
CA ARG A 50 14.52 0.36 8.23
C ARG A 50 15.93 0.97 8.15
N ALA A 51 16.87 0.52 8.98
CA ALA A 51 18.20 1.10 9.19
C ALA A 51 18.29 2.52 9.82
N GLY A 52 17.29 3.01 10.56
CA GLY A 52 17.53 4.21 11.38
C GLY A 52 16.53 4.54 12.48
N GLY A 53 16.01 3.54 13.20
CA GLY A 53 15.32 3.76 14.48
C GLY A 53 14.31 4.94 14.48
N ARG A 54 14.42 5.84 15.47
CA ARG A 54 13.55 7.03 15.59
C ARG A 54 13.91 8.16 14.60
N THR A 55 15.13 8.18 14.08
CA THR A 55 15.64 9.20 13.14
C THR A 55 16.36 8.49 12.00
N PRO A 56 15.71 8.28 10.85
CA PRO A 56 16.27 7.46 9.79
C PRO A 56 17.61 8.03 9.29
N THR A 57 18.68 7.26 9.43
CA THR A 57 20.03 7.61 8.92
C THR A 57 20.22 7.20 7.47
N ILE A 58 19.42 6.23 7.00
CA ILE A 58 19.40 5.75 5.61
C ILE A 58 17.95 5.62 5.16
N ARG A 59 17.62 6.14 3.97
CA ARG A 59 16.28 6.00 3.39
C ARG A 59 15.96 4.52 3.11
N SER A 60 14.78 4.08 3.50
CA SER A 60 14.24 2.74 3.20
C SER A 60 15.10 1.55 3.66
N GLY A 61 16.07 1.75 4.54
CA GLY A 61 17.01 0.68 4.91
C GLY A 61 17.99 0.30 3.83
N GLY A 62 18.41 1.28 3.02
CA GLY A 62 19.43 1.12 1.99
C GLY A 62 18.92 0.49 0.69
N VAL A 63 17.62 0.19 0.58
CA VAL A 63 17.03 -0.29 -0.66
C VAL A 63 16.43 0.85 -1.49
N PRO A 64 16.47 0.78 -2.83
CA PRO A 64 16.03 1.86 -3.73
C PRO A 64 14.49 1.91 -3.91
N TYR A 65 13.72 1.48 -2.91
CA TYR A 65 12.26 1.44 -2.96
C TYR A 65 11.65 1.74 -1.60
N THR A 66 10.42 2.24 -1.58
CA THR A 66 9.63 2.41 -0.35
C THR A 66 8.38 1.55 -0.42
N SER A 67 7.98 1.00 0.71
CA SER A 67 6.76 0.22 0.85
C SER A 67 5.89 0.70 2.00
N TYR A 68 4.57 0.57 1.81
CA TYR A 68 3.55 0.96 2.77
C TYR A 68 2.51 -0.15 2.86
N LYS A 69 2.30 -0.68 4.06
CA LYS A 69 1.24 -1.65 4.35
C LYS A 69 0.06 -0.90 4.95
N VAL A 70 -1.05 -0.86 4.21
CA VAL A 70 -2.30 -0.21 4.61
C VAL A 70 -3.30 -1.28 5.04
N LEU A 71 -3.95 -1.08 6.19
CA LEU A 71 -5.09 -1.88 6.63
C LEU A 71 -6.36 -1.37 5.91
N VAL A 72 -6.95 -2.19 5.03
CA VAL A 72 -8.02 -1.73 4.12
C VAL A 72 -9.41 -2.24 4.46
N GLY A 73 -9.55 -3.32 5.24
CA GLY A 73 -10.85 -3.95 5.52
C GLY A 73 -11.89 -3.03 6.19
N ASP A 74 -11.46 -1.96 6.85
CA ASP A 74 -12.32 -1.04 7.61
C ASP A 74 -12.22 0.43 7.13
N ILE A 75 -11.81 0.68 5.87
CA ILE A 75 -11.77 2.05 5.33
C ILE A 75 -13.20 2.46 4.96
N GLN A 76 -13.72 3.50 5.63
CA GLN A 76 -15.12 3.94 5.54
C GLN A 76 -15.54 4.31 4.12
N HIS A 77 -14.61 4.86 3.34
CA HIS A 77 -14.86 5.36 1.99
C HIS A 77 -14.41 4.39 0.88
N SER A 78 -14.04 3.16 1.25
CA SER A 78 -13.64 2.12 0.31
C SER A 78 -14.82 1.24 -0.07
N ARG A 79 -14.74 0.57 -1.24
CA ARG A 79 -15.71 -0.47 -1.57
C ARG A 79 -15.48 -1.66 -0.62
N PRO A 80 -16.54 -2.34 -0.14
CA PRO A 80 -16.38 -3.55 0.66
C PRO A 80 -15.42 -4.53 -0.01
N THR A 81 -14.49 -5.06 0.78
CA THR A 81 -13.42 -5.94 0.30
C THR A 81 -13.09 -6.97 1.36
N ASP A 82 -12.82 -8.20 0.94
CA ASP A 82 -12.33 -9.27 1.83
C ASP A 82 -10.82 -9.16 2.08
N LEU A 83 -10.18 -8.11 1.56
CA LEU A 83 -8.78 -7.82 1.81
C LEU A 83 -8.60 -7.19 3.19
N LEU A 84 -7.65 -7.71 3.95
CA LEU A 84 -7.17 -7.07 5.18
C LEU A 84 -6.12 -6.01 4.85
N PHE A 85 -5.21 -6.30 3.93
CA PHE A 85 -4.07 -5.42 3.66
C PHE A 85 -3.82 -5.19 2.18
N GLU A 86 -3.40 -3.97 1.87
CA GLU A 86 -2.71 -3.64 0.63
C GLU A 86 -1.29 -3.20 0.97
N VAL A 87 -0.32 -3.88 0.37
CA VAL A 87 1.09 -3.48 0.47
C VAL A 87 1.48 -2.82 -0.83
N TRP A 88 1.70 -1.52 -0.79
CA TRP A 88 2.20 -0.75 -1.90
C TRP A 88 3.73 -0.73 -1.88
N VAL A 89 4.34 -0.81 -3.06
CA VAL A 89 5.79 -0.69 -3.27
C VAL A 89 6.01 0.31 -4.40
N HIS A 90 6.90 1.26 -4.19
CA HIS A 90 7.24 2.26 -5.19
C HIS A 90 8.76 2.44 -5.28
N SER A 91 9.25 2.61 -6.49
CA SER A 91 10.64 2.91 -6.82
C SER A 91 10.70 3.68 -8.14
N ALA A 92 11.89 4.18 -8.50
CA ALA A 92 12.10 4.80 -9.81
C ALA A 92 11.87 3.84 -10.99
N ARG A 93 12.06 2.51 -10.79
CA ARG A 93 11.99 1.52 -11.88
C ARG A 93 10.70 0.72 -11.92
N MET A 94 9.96 0.64 -10.82
CA MET A 94 8.72 -0.15 -10.73
C MET A 94 7.73 0.38 -9.68
N GLU A 95 6.48 0.01 -9.88
CA GLU A 95 5.41 0.13 -8.89
C GLU A 95 4.75 -1.22 -8.68
N GLY A 96 4.38 -1.53 -7.44
CA GLY A 96 3.77 -2.80 -7.11
C GLY A 96 2.73 -2.69 -6.02
N VAL A 97 1.83 -3.67 -6.02
CA VAL A 97 0.83 -3.89 -4.98
C VAL A 97 0.81 -5.36 -4.60
N HIS A 98 0.61 -5.65 -3.33
CA HIS A 98 0.38 -6.99 -2.83
C HIS A 98 -0.84 -7.02 -1.91
N LEU A 99 -1.92 -7.61 -2.41
CA LEU A 99 -3.24 -7.69 -1.80
C LEU A 99 -3.31 -8.93 -0.92
N ARG A 100 -3.77 -8.79 0.33
CA ARG A 100 -3.81 -9.89 1.30
C ARG A 100 -5.15 -9.96 2.01
N GLY A 101 -5.78 -11.13 2.00
CA GLY A 101 -7.00 -11.43 2.77
C GLY A 101 -6.73 -11.90 4.21
N SER A 102 -5.47 -12.04 4.63
CA SER A 102 -5.14 -12.51 5.99
C SER A 102 -3.79 -12.03 6.52
N PHE A 103 -3.59 -12.20 7.83
CA PHE A 103 -2.30 -11.95 8.51
C PHE A 103 -1.16 -12.85 8.02
N VAL A 104 -1.47 -14.06 7.56
CA VAL A 104 -0.53 -15.02 6.97
C VAL A 104 -1.12 -15.52 5.65
N ALA A 105 -0.66 -14.93 4.55
CA ALA A 105 -1.19 -15.19 3.22
C ALA A 105 -0.06 -15.65 2.29
N ARG A 106 -0.39 -16.53 1.34
CA ARG A 106 0.50 -16.95 0.25
C ARG A 106 -0.15 -16.60 -1.08
N GLY A 107 0.67 -16.27 -2.07
CA GLY A 107 0.20 -15.67 -3.30
C GLY A 107 1.31 -15.57 -4.32
N GLY A 108 0.94 -15.68 -5.59
CA GLY A 108 1.86 -15.42 -6.69
C GLY A 108 1.94 -13.92 -6.99
N ILE A 109 3.01 -13.52 -7.67
CA ILE A 109 3.20 -12.16 -8.20
C ILE A 109 2.93 -12.18 -9.71
N ARG A 110 2.30 -11.13 -10.22
CA ARG A 110 2.00 -10.93 -11.64
C ARG A 110 2.69 -9.65 -12.12
N TRP A 111 3.54 -9.75 -13.13
CA TRP A 111 3.96 -8.57 -13.89
C TRP A 111 2.80 -8.12 -14.77
N SER A 112 2.33 -6.89 -14.62
CA SER A 112 1.30 -6.25 -15.44
C SER A 112 1.91 -5.30 -16.48
N ASP A 113 1.32 -5.27 -17.65
CA ASP A 113 1.59 -4.33 -18.75
C ASP A 113 0.61 -3.13 -18.73
N ARG A 114 -0.21 -2.98 -17.68
CA ARG A 114 -1.25 -1.96 -17.54
C ARG A 114 -0.88 -0.91 -16.48
N PRO A 115 0.03 0.04 -16.75
CA PRO A 115 0.53 0.97 -15.75
C PRO A 115 -0.58 1.79 -15.06
N ASP A 116 -1.63 2.15 -15.80
CA ASP A 116 -2.68 3.03 -15.28
C ASP A 116 -3.70 2.33 -14.37
N ASP A 117 -3.83 1.00 -14.50
CA ASP A 117 -4.85 0.26 -13.75
C ASP A 117 -4.45 -1.15 -13.30
N PHE A 118 -3.14 -1.43 -13.19
CA PHE A 118 -2.63 -2.73 -12.72
C PHE A 118 -3.22 -3.14 -11.37
N ARG A 119 -3.47 -2.20 -10.45
CA ARG A 119 -4.13 -2.52 -9.16
C ARG A 119 -5.49 -3.21 -9.38
N THR A 120 -6.28 -2.74 -10.34
CA THR A 120 -7.60 -3.31 -10.67
C THR A 120 -7.46 -4.71 -11.28
N GLU A 121 -6.48 -4.91 -12.16
CA GLU A 121 -6.15 -6.25 -12.68
C GLU A 121 -5.79 -7.21 -11.53
N ILE A 122 -4.88 -6.80 -10.65
CA ILE A 122 -4.42 -7.63 -9.53
C ILE A 122 -5.55 -7.91 -8.55
N LEU A 123 -6.44 -6.95 -8.30
CA LEU A 123 -7.64 -7.15 -7.47
C LEU A 123 -8.59 -8.19 -8.08
N GLY A 124 -8.83 -8.13 -9.39
CA GLY A 124 -9.64 -9.15 -10.09
C GLY A 124 -9.04 -10.56 -9.97
N LEU A 125 -7.72 -10.67 -10.11
CA LEU A 125 -7.00 -11.93 -9.92
C LEU A 125 -7.05 -12.42 -8.47
N ALA A 126 -6.92 -11.51 -7.50
CA ALA A 126 -7.02 -11.83 -6.07
C ALA A 126 -8.40 -12.39 -5.73
N ASN A 127 -9.47 -11.69 -6.13
CA ASN A 127 -10.85 -12.11 -5.87
C ASN A 127 -11.15 -13.48 -6.51
N THR A 128 -10.71 -13.68 -7.75
CA THR A 128 -10.86 -14.98 -8.43
C THR A 128 -10.13 -16.09 -7.70
N GLN A 129 -8.91 -15.83 -7.21
CA GLN A 129 -8.13 -16.81 -6.46
C GLN A 129 -8.77 -17.12 -5.09
N MET A 130 -9.33 -16.12 -4.42
CA MET A 130 -10.03 -16.30 -3.15
C MET A 130 -11.28 -17.16 -3.33
N ILE A 131 -12.07 -16.94 -4.38
CA ILE A 131 -13.24 -17.78 -4.68
C ILE A 131 -12.82 -19.22 -4.95
N LYS A 132 -11.79 -19.44 -5.79
CA LYS A 132 -11.33 -20.79 -6.17
C LYS A 132 -10.73 -21.56 -5.01
N ASN A 133 -10.00 -20.88 -4.12
CA ASN A 133 -9.27 -21.50 -3.03
C ASN A 133 -9.98 -21.36 -1.67
N ALA A 134 -11.22 -20.84 -1.63
CA ALA A 134 -11.94 -20.50 -0.40
C ALA A 134 -12.00 -21.67 0.60
N VAL A 135 -12.19 -22.89 0.08
CA VAL A 135 -12.31 -24.12 0.88
C VAL A 135 -10.95 -24.57 1.48
N ILE A 136 -9.83 -24.18 0.87
CA ILE A 136 -8.49 -24.69 1.22
C ILE A 136 -7.67 -23.63 1.97
N VAL A 137 -7.62 -22.40 1.45
CA VAL A 137 -6.94 -21.26 2.05
C VAL A 137 -7.82 -20.02 1.85
N PRO A 138 -8.73 -19.72 2.79
CA PRO A 138 -9.66 -18.60 2.65
C PRO A 138 -8.93 -17.24 2.63
N GLY A 139 -7.80 -17.16 3.34
CA GLY A 139 -7.00 -15.94 3.51
C GLY A 139 -5.85 -15.80 2.51
N GLY A 140 -6.12 -15.85 1.20
CA GLY A 140 -5.11 -15.79 0.14
C GLY A 140 -4.43 -14.42 -0.04
N SER A 141 -3.49 -14.36 -0.98
CA SER A 141 -2.91 -13.09 -1.45
C SER A 141 -2.59 -13.12 -2.93
N LYS A 142 -2.49 -11.94 -3.53
CA LYS A 142 -2.01 -11.77 -4.90
C LYS A 142 -1.18 -10.51 -4.99
N GLY A 143 0.00 -10.64 -5.57
CA GLY A 143 0.86 -9.52 -5.92
C GLY A 143 0.78 -9.18 -7.38
N GLY A 144 1.11 -7.94 -7.71
CA GLY A 144 1.58 -7.60 -9.03
C GLY A 144 2.27 -6.27 -9.08
N PHE A 145 2.94 -6.02 -10.20
CA PHE A 145 3.76 -4.84 -10.40
C PHE A 145 3.81 -4.47 -11.88
N VAL A 146 4.08 -3.20 -12.14
CA VAL A 146 4.46 -2.68 -13.45
C VAL A 146 5.89 -2.18 -13.37
N ALA A 147 6.67 -2.44 -14.42
CA ALA A 147 7.99 -1.88 -14.59
C ALA A 147 7.87 -0.58 -15.43
N ARG A 148 8.42 0.52 -14.91
CA ARG A 148 8.40 1.85 -15.55
C ARG A 148 9.45 1.99 -16.66
N SER A 149 10.52 1.20 -16.57
CA SER A 149 11.62 1.18 -17.54
C SER A 149 12.16 -0.24 -17.63
N THR A 150 11.82 -0.95 -18.71
CA THR A 150 12.40 -2.26 -19.01
C THR A 150 13.34 -2.16 -20.20
N PRO A 151 14.46 -2.91 -20.19
CA PRO A 151 15.29 -3.08 -21.38
C PRO A 151 14.46 -3.54 -22.58
N GLY A 152 14.87 -3.18 -23.80
CA GLY A 152 14.13 -3.55 -25.01
C GLY A 152 14.26 -5.04 -25.33
N ASP A 153 15.42 -5.62 -25.01
CA ASP A 153 15.76 -7.00 -25.30
C ASP A 153 15.36 -7.96 -24.16
N THR A 154 15.07 -9.21 -24.53
CA THR A 154 14.67 -10.25 -23.58
C THR A 154 15.85 -10.71 -22.72
N GLU A 155 17.06 -10.83 -23.29
CA GLU A 155 18.24 -11.25 -22.54
C GLU A 155 18.64 -10.17 -21.52
N GLU A 156 18.65 -8.90 -21.93
CA GLU A 156 18.90 -7.77 -21.01
C GLU A 156 17.90 -7.73 -19.84
N ARG A 157 16.62 -8.07 -20.08
CA ARG A 157 15.60 -8.19 -19.02
C ARG A 157 15.90 -9.33 -18.06
N TRP A 158 16.37 -10.47 -18.56
CA TRP A 158 16.77 -11.62 -17.75
C TRP A 158 18.00 -11.32 -16.90
N GLU A 159 18.98 -10.60 -17.46
CA GLU A 159 20.16 -10.15 -16.74
C GLU A 159 19.83 -9.14 -15.64
N GLU A 160 18.94 -8.18 -15.89
CA GLU A 160 18.50 -7.22 -14.88
C GLU A 160 17.74 -7.88 -13.71
N GLY A 161 17.00 -8.95 -13.99
CA GLY A 161 16.23 -9.69 -12.98
C GLY A 161 17.04 -10.65 -12.12
N ARG A 162 18.31 -10.90 -12.46
CA ARG A 162 19.22 -11.85 -11.79
C ARG A 162 19.91 -11.18 -10.59
#